data_AF-A0A2V7PGK5-F1
#
_entry.id   AF-A0A2V7PGK5-F1
#
_cell.length_a   1.000
_cell.length_b   1.000
_cell.length_c   1.000
_cell.angle_alpha   90.00
_cell.angle_beta   90.00
_cell.angle_gamma   90.00
#
_symmetry.space_group_name_H-M   'P 1'
#
loop_
_entity.id
_entity.type
_entity.pdbx_description
1 polymer ?
#
loop_
_entity_poly.entity_id
_entity_poly.type
_entity_poly.pdbx_seq_one_letter_code
_entity_poly.pdbx_strand_id
1 'polypeptide(L)'
;MTRISRRLTYAAWLPIALLVAAGCKQGPSPEVQARIDSLSQASSQRDRLLQEVAENTRLVSEISRELARVNIPARQLKVSGESPLRASRDTLIQKIHYMATRVKDLEPRLKESEQRIKDLTNVSDSLRNELASTMQNLQGVIADQKEQIDALTLQVETLTAENTALRDTLENMSTISNTVYYVVGTKEELEQKGVIQEEGGARFLFVLWKSGKTLVPARNLDPSVFTVADRRQFTELPLPASDKEYRIVSRQDTSALETPPDHDGKLSGHNVRIADAARFWSNSKYLIIVEG
;
A
#
# COMPACT_ATOMS: atom_id res chain seq x y z
N MET A 1 5.38 -61.13 -3.27
CA MET A 1 4.00 -60.90 -2.81
C MET A 1 3.33 -59.90 -3.74
N THR A 2 2.37 -60.42 -4.52
CA THR A 2 1.26 -59.80 -5.28
C THR A 2 1.47 -58.48 -6.05
N ARG A 3 1.40 -58.65 -7.38
CA ARG A 3 1.23 -57.66 -8.46
C ARG A 3 -0.18 -57.86 -9.07
N ILE A 4 -0.78 -56.76 -9.55
CA ILE A 4 -1.57 -56.63 -10.81
C ILE A 4 -3.09 -57.00 -10.85
N SER A 5 -3.88 -56.03 -11.39
CA SER A 5 -5.11 -56.13 -12.22
C SER A 5 -6.46 -56.50 -11.56
N ARG A 6 -7.66 -56.15 -12.04
CA ARG A 6 -8.19 -55.55 -13.29
C ARG A 6 -9.66 -55.08 -13.05
N ARG A 7 -10.18 -54.27 -13.98
CA ARG A 7 -11.54 -53.68 -14.06
C ARG A 7 -12.65 -54.64 -14.57
N LEU A 8 -13.91 -54.16 -14.46
CA LEU A 8 -15.18 -54.50 -15.21
C LEU A 8 -15.94 -55.75 -14.68
N THR A 9 -17.28 -55.88 -14.57
CA THR A 9 -18.50 -55.15 -15.04
C THR A 9 -19.79 -55.87 -14.56
N TYR A 10 -20.97 -55.22 -14.74
CA TYR A 10 -22.37 -55.73 -14.74
C TYR A 10 -23.06 -55.87 -13.36
N ALA A 11 -24.31 -55.47 -13.10
CA ALA A 11 -25.56 -55.33 -13.87
C ALA A 11 -26.41 -54.17 -13.28
N ALA A 12 -27.07 -53.26 -14.03
CA ALA A 12 -28.29 -53.39 -14.83
C ALA A 12 -29.55 -53.86 -14.05
N TRP A 13 -30.43 -52.93 -13.62
CA TRP A 13 -31.85 -52.85 -14.03
C TRP A 13 -32.64 -51.71 -13.35
N LEU A 14 -33.61 -51.20 -14.10
CA LEU A 14 -34.39 -49.95 -13.96
C LEU A 14 -35.65 -50.09 -13.05
N PRO A 15 -36.38 -48.97 -12.77
CA PRO A 15 -37.37 -48.75 -11.71
C PRO A 15 -38.85 -48.83 -12.17
N ILE A 16 -39.79 -48.40 -11.29
CA ILE A 16 -41.13 -47.77 -11.50
C ILE A 16 -42.28 -48.45 -10.71
N ALA A 17 -43.19 -47.58 -10.21
CA ALA A 17 -44.62 -47.74 -9.85
C ALA A 17 -44.94 -47.87 -8.34
N LEU A 18 -45.54 -46.88 -7.65
CA LEU A 18 -46.90 -46.27 -7.70
C LEU A 18 -47.69 -46.76 -6.44
N LEU A 19 -47.91 -45.94 -5.40
CA LEU A 19 -49.02 -44.99 -5.15
C LEU A 19 -50.40 -45.64 -4.87
N VAL A 20 -51.01 -45.27 -3.73
CA VAL A 20 -52.45 -45.03 -3.39
C VAL A 20 -52.63 -45.29 -1.87
N ALA A 21 -52.70 -44.24 -1.01
CA ALA A 21 -53.90 -43.58 -0.45
C ALA A 21 -54.65 -44.43 0.62
N ALA A 22 -55.25 -43.95 1.72
CA ALA A 22 -55.40 -42.67 2.40
C ALA A 22 -56.08 -42.92 3.78
N GLY A 23 -55.85 -42.00 4.74
CA GLY A 23 -56.69 -41.75 5.95
C GLY A 23 -56.13 -42.29 7.29
N CYS A 24 -55.94 -41.55 8.39
CA CYS A 24 -56.19 -40.16 8.78
C CYS A 24 -55.29 -39.81 10.00
N LYS A 25 -54.69 -38.62 10.05
CA LYS A 25 -54.77 -37.69 11.21
C LYS A 25 -54.21 -36.31 10.84
N GLN A 26 -55.09 -35.32 10.97
CA GLN A 26 -54.99 -33.92 10.56
C GLN A 26 -53.76 -33.18 11.09
N GLY A 27 -52.99 -32.58 10.18
CA GLY A 27 -52.18 -31.39 10.42
C GLY A 27 -52.89 -30.17 9.79
N PRO A 28 -52.78 -28.97 10.38
CA PRO A 28 -53.47 -27.79 9.88
C PRO A 28 -52.93 -27.39 8.50
N SER A 29 -53.83 -26.94 7.63
CA SER A 29 -53.55 -26.56 6.24
C SER A 29 -52.52 -25.42 6.14
N PRO A 30 -51.70 -25.37 5.07
CA PRO A 30 -50.62 -24.39 4.88
C PRO A 30 -51.10 -22.92 4.89
N GLU A 31 -52.39 -22.69 4.63
CA GLU A 31 -53.03 -21.37 4.73
C GLU A 31 -53.12 -20.85 6.18
N VAL A 32 -53.25 -21.75 7.17
CA VAL A 32 -53.32 -21.40 8.59
C VAL A 32 -51.94 -21.06 9.13
N GLN A 33 -50.89 -21.76 8.67
CA GLN A 33 -49.50 -21.44 9.00
C GLN A 33 -49.11 -20.05 8.45
N ALA A 34 -49.46 -19.74 7.20
CA ALA A 34 -49.21 -18.42 6.62
C ALA A 34 -50.01 -17.30 7.32
N ARG A 35 -51.23 -17.59 7.79
CA ARG A 35 -52.01 -16.66 8.61
C ARG A 35 -51.35 -16.43 9.97
N ILE A 36 -50.81 -17.46 10.62
CA ILE A 36 -50.10 -17.35 11.90
C ILE A 36 -48.79 -16.55 11.74
N ASP A 37 -48.05 -16.75 10.65
CA ASP A 37 -46.83 -15.99 10.37
C ASP A 37 -47.15 -14.52 10.03
N SER A 38 -48.24 -14.26 9.31
CA SER A 38 -48.73 -12.88 9.11
C SER A 38 -49.22 -12.24 10.42
N LEU A 39 -49.83 -13.02 11.32
CA LEU A 39 -50.29 -12.53 12.62
C LEU A 39 -49.12 -12.30 13.59
N SER A 40 -48.05 -13.10 13.53
CA SER A 40 -46.87 -12.92 14.37
C SER A 40 -46.04 -11.71 13.94
N GLN A 41 -45.99 -11.43 12.64
CA GLN A 41 -45.39 -10.20 12.12
C GLN A 41 -46.21 -8.97 12.54
N ALA A 42 -47.54 -9.06 12.44
CA ALA A 42 -48.44 -8.02 12.95
C ALA A 42 -48.38 -7.88 14.49
N SER A 43 -48.17 -8.96 15.25
CA SER A 43 -48.02 -8.89 16.71
C SER A 43 -46.70 -8.23 17.11
N SER A 44 -45.61 -8.49 16.40
CA SER A 44 -44.31 -7.86 16.68
C SER A 44 -44.31 -6.35 16.39
N GLN A 45 -45.05 -5.90 15.36
CA GLN A 45 -45.32 -4.49 15.12
C GLN A 45 -46.25 -3.91 16.20
N ARG A 46 -47.24 -4.69 16.65
CA ARG A 46 -48.13 -4.30 17.74
C ARG A 46 -47.39 -4.19 19.07
N ASP A 47 -46.41 -5.05 19.36
CA ASP A 47 -45.63 -5.01 20.60
C ASP A 47 -44.71 -3.79 20.66
N ARG A 48 -44.12 -3.39 19.51
CA ARG A 48 -43.39 -2.12 19.39
C ARG A 48 -44.30 -0.90 19.56
N LEU A 49 -45.49 -0.93 18.95
CA LEU A 49 -46.52 0.11 19.15
C LEU A 49 -47.07 0.12 20.59
N LEU A 50 -47.18 -1.02 21.26
CA LEU A 50 -47.63 -1.12 22.65
C LEU A 50 -46.56 -0.63 23.62
N GLN A 51 -45.28 -0.84 23.30
CA GLN A 51 -44.16 -0.32 24.07
C GLN A 51 -44.05 1.21 23.91
N GLU A 52 -44.25 1.71 22.69
CA GLU A 52 -44.33 3.15 22.41
C GLU A 52 -45.58 3.79 23.05
N VAL A 53 -46.73 3.11 23.05
CA VAL A 53 -47.94 3.54 23.75
C VAL A 53 -47.78 3.45 25.27
N ALA A 54 -46.99 2.52 25.82
CA ALA A 54 -46.70 2.45 27.25
C ALA A 54 -45.81 3.63 27.71
N GLU A 55 -44.85 4.06 26.89
CA GLU A 55 -44.07 5.27 27.11
C GLU A 55 -44.97 6.53 26.98
N ASN A 56 -45.86 6.56 25.99
CA ASN A 56 -46.82 7.66 25.82
C ASN A 56 -47.91 7.69 26.93
N THR A 57 -48.24 6.55 27.52
CA THR A 57 -49.19 6.45 28.66
C THR A 57 -48.56 6.94 29.96
N ARG A 58 -47.22 6.83 30.12
CA ARG A 58 -46.50 7.47 31.22
C ARG A 58 -46.55 9.00 31.09
N LEU A 59 -46.40 9.54 29.88
CA LEU A 59 -46.58 10.97 29.62
C LEU A 59 -48.03 11.44 29.86
N VAL A 60 -49.04 10.62 29.52
CA VAL A 60 -50.45 10.92 29.82
C VAL A 60 -50.73 10.87 31.34
N SER A 61 -50.10 9.96 32.09
CA SER A 61 -50.21 9.94 33.56
C SER A 61 -49.58 11.17 34.23
N GLU A 62 -48.53 11.74 33.62
CA GLU A 62 -47.84 12.94 34.12
C GLU A 62 -48.64 14.21 33.78
N ILE A 63 -49.21 14.28 32.58
CA ILE A 63 -50.17 15.32 32.17
C ILE A 63 -51.47 15.25 32.99
N SER A 64 -51.96 14.05 33.35
CA SER A 64 -53.13 13.88 34.23
C SER A 64 -52.85 14.37 35.66
N ARG A 65 -51.61 14.22 36.13
CA ARG A 65 -51.15 14.74 37.44
C ARG A 65 -51.00 16.26 37.43
N GLU A 66 -50.68 16.87 36.29
CA GLU A 66 -50.64 18.33 36.13
C GLU A 66 -52.01 18.94 35.87
N LEU A 67 -52.90 18.28 35.12
CA LEU A 67 -54.30 18.71 34.91
C LEU A 67 -55.16 18.59 36.17
N ALA A 68 -54.86 17.67 37.09
CA ALA A 68 -55.50 17.60 38.40
C ALA A 68 -55.06 18.72 39.36
N ARG A 69 -53.93 19.41 39.09
CA ARG A 69 -53.51 20.60 39.85
C ARG A 69 -54.15 21.89 39.34
N VAL A 70 -54.76 21.88 38.16
CA VAL A 70 -55.47 23.03 37.60
C VAL A 70 -56.98 22.82 37.80
N ASN A 71 -57.44 23.37 38.92
CA ASN A 71 -58.82 23.49 39.38
C ASN A 71 -59.82 23.79 38.23
N ILE A 72 -60.64 22.82 37.84
CA ILE A 72 -61.88 23.06 37.09
C ILE A 72 -63.06 22.75 38.03
N PRO A 73 -63.83 23.76 38.48
CA PRO A 73 -64.99 23.53 39.33
C PRO A 73 -66.06 22.76 38.55
N ALA A 74 -66.43 21.59 39.05
CA ALA A 74 -67.56 20.81 38.57
C ALA A 74 -68.85 21.62 38.77
N ARG A 75 -69.27 22.34 37.73
CA ARG A 75 -70.55 23.04 37.70
C ARG A 75 -71.66 22.00 37.59
N GLN A 76 -72.47 21.92 38.65
CA GLN A 76 -73.66 21.11 38.77
C GLN A 76 -74.53 21.14 37.50
N LEU A 77 -74.71 19.99 36.85
CA LEU A 77 -75.78 19.79 35.88
C LEU A 77 -76.98 19.18 36.61
N LYS A 78 -77.93 20.03 37.01
CA LYS A 78 -79.30 19.61 37.32
C LYS A 78 -80.04 19.39 36.01
N VAL A 79 -80.29 18.13 35.66
CA VAL A 79 -81.26 17.78 34.61
C VAL A 79 -82.64 17.71 35.28
N SER A 80 -83.44 18.76 35.12
CA SER A 80 -84.87 18.71 35.44
C SER A 80 -85.59 18.05 34.26
N GLY A 81 -86.42 17.05 34.56
CA GLY A 81 -87.09 16.22 33.59
C GLY A 81 -88.23 16.93 32.88
N GLU A 82 -88.28 16.77 31.55
CA GLU A 82 -89.51 16.85 30.75
C GLU A 82 -89.37 15.98 29.48
N SER A 83 -90.28 15.02 29.33
CA SER A 83 -90.63 14.20 28.15
C SER A 83 -89.53 13.49 27.31
N PRO A 84 -89.48 12.13 27.28
CA PRO A 84 -88.42 11.37 26.59
C PRO A 84 -88.38 11.52 25.06
N LEU A 85 -89.49 11.90 24.40
CA LEU A 85 -89.56 12.06 22.93
C LEU A 85 -89.09 13.43 22.42
N ARG A 86 -89.30 14.52 23.16
CA ARG A 86 -88.78 15.86 22.80
C ARG A 86 -87.33 16.03 23.21
N ALA A 87 -86.95 15.53 24.39
CA ALA A 87 -85.56 15.44 24.81
C ALA A 87 -84.70 14.63 23.80
N SER A 88 -85.26 13.57 23.18
CA SER A 88 -84.57 12.80 22.12
C SER A 88 -84.38 13.58 20.82
N ARG A 89 -85.36 14.42 20.42
CA ARG A 89 -85.22 15.27 19.22
C ARG A 89 -84.23 16.41 19.43
N ASP A 90 -84.28 17.06 20.60
CA ASP A 90 -83.37 18.17 20.92
C ASP A 90 -81.93 17.67 21.09
N THR A 91 -81.73 16.49 21.69
CA THR A 91 -80.39 15.87 21.77
C THR A 91 -79.85 15.45 20.41
N LEU A 92 -80.70 15.01 19.47
CA LEU A 92 -80.29 14.72 18.09
C LEU A 92 -79.90 16.00 17.34
N ILE A 93 -80.66 17.08 17.48
CA ILE A 93 -80.33 18.39 16.89
C ILE A 93 -79.01 18.93 17.44
N GLN A 94 -78.79 18.82 18.76
CA GLN A 94 -77.53 19.21 19.40
C GLN A 94 -76.35 18.35 18.92
N LYS A 95 -76.54 17.03 18.74
CA LYS A 95 -75.51 16.16 18.15
C LYS A 95 -75.19 16.53 16.71
N ILE A 96 -76.19 16.82 15.88
CA ILE A 96 -75.97 17.25 14.48
C ILE A 96 -75.22 18.57 14.45
N HIS A 97 -75.59 19.55 15.28
CA HIS A 97 -74.86 20.81 15.38
C HIS A 97 -73.42 20.62 15.86
N TYR A 98 -73.20 19.76 16.86
CA TYR A 98 -71.86 19.41 17.34
C TYR A 98 -71.01 18.73 16.28
N MET A 99 -71.60 17.81 15.49
CA MET A 99 -70.87 17.16 14.40
C MET A 99 -70.59 18.15 13.26
N ALA A 100 -71.53 19.04 12.92
CA ALA A 100 -71.32 20.07 11.92
C ALA A 100 -70.20 21.06 12.32
N THR A 101 -70.14 21.47 13.59
CA THR A 101 -69.06 22.31 14.09
C THR A 101 -67.72 21.57 14.15
N ARG A 102 -67.73 20.28 14.51
CA ARG A 102 -66.52 19.45 14.49
C ARG A 102 -65.97 19.24 13.08
N VAL A 103 -66.83 18.99 12.10
CA VAL A 103 -66.43 18.87 10.68
C VAL A 103 -65.83 20.18 10.19
N LYS A 104 -66.46 21.33 10.53
CA LYS A 104 -65.94 22.66 10.21
C LYS A 104 -64.59 22.96 10.87
N ASP A 105 -64.31 22.41 12.06
CA ASP A 105 -63.00 22.54 12.74
C ASP A 105 -61.94 21.58 12.18
N LEU A 106 -62.34 20.44 11.62
CA LEU A 106 -61.42 19.45 11.04
C LEU A 106 -60.94 19.83 9.64
N GLU A 107 -61.77 20.49 8.85
CA GLU A 107 -61.45 20.96 7.49
C GLU A 107 -60.17 21.83 7.42
N PRO A 108 -59.96 22.85 8.26
CA PRO A 108 -58.71 23.62 8.26
C PRO A 108 -57.50 22.79 8.71
N ARG A 109 -57.67 21.86 9.66
CA ARG A 109 -56.59 20.98 10.12
C ARG A 109 -56.16 20.00 9.03
N LEU A 110 -57.11 19.50 8.23
CA LEU A 110 -56.81 18.64 7.09
C LEU A 110 -56.01 19.42 6.04
N LYS A 111 -56.46 20.64 5.71
CA LYS A 111 -55.75 21.52 4.77
C LYS A 111 -54.34 21.87 5.24
N GLU A 112 -54.15 22.14 6.54
CA GLU A 112 -52.83 22.35 7.14
C GLU A 112 -51.95 21.10 7.02
N SER A 113 -52.51 19.92 7.29
CA SER A 113 -51.80 18.65 7.14
C SER A 113 -51.42 18.36 5.68
N GLU A 114 -52.31 18.60 4.73
CA GLU A 114 -52.05 18.46 3.29
C GLU A 114 -50.92 19.39 2.85
N GLN A 115 -50.94 20.64 3.31
CA GLN A 115 -49.88 21.62 3.04
C GLN A 115 -48.54 21.15 3.62
N ARG A 116 -48.53 20.68 4.87
CA ARG A 116 -47.33 20.15 5.52
C ARG A 116 -46.76 18.92 4.80
N ILE A 117 -47.62 18.02 4.33
CA ILE A 117 -47.22 16.85 3.54
C ILE A 117 -46.58 17.31 2.23
N LYS A 118 -47.18 18.29 1.55
CA LYS A 118 -46.63 18.85 0.31
C LYS A 118 -45.26 19.49 0.53
N ASP A 119 -45.10 20.28 1.59
CA ASP A 119 -43.83 20.92 1.92
C ASP A 119 -42.75 19.89 2.28
N LEU A 120 -43.11 18.87 3.08
CA LEU A 120 -42.21 17.76 3.39
C LEU A 120 -41.81 16.96 2.14
N THR A 121 -42.74 16.77 1.20
CA THR A 121 -42.47 16.08 -0.07
C THR A 121 -41.48 16.89 -0.91
N ASN A 122 -41.69 18.20 -1.04
CA ASN A 122 -40.78 19.09 -1.76
C ASN A 122 -39.37 19.08 -1.16
N VAL A 123 -39.27 19.12 0.18
CA VAL A 123 -37.98 19.04 0.88
C VAL A 123 -37.33 17.67 0.68
N SER A 124 -38.11 16.58 0.71
CA SER A 124 -37.58 15.25 0.45
C SER A 124 -37.04 15.12 -0.97
N ASP A 125 -37.74 15.67 -1.96
CA ASP A 125 -37.32 15.64 -3.35
C ASP A 125 -36.09 16.52 -3.60
N SER A 126 -36.01 17.70 -2.96
CA SER A 126 -34.81 18.53 -3.05
C SER A 126 -33.58 17.85 -2.45
N LEU A 127 -33.72 17.22 -1.28
CA LEU A 127 -32.65 16.47 -0.64
C LEU A 127 -32.21 15.25 -1.46
N ARG A 128 -33.15 14.55 -2.11
CA ARG A 128 -32.83 13.45 -3.04
C ARG A 128 -32.04 13.93 -4.24
N ASN A 129 -32.40 15.07 -4.82
CA ASN A 129 -31.69 15.65 -5.96
C ASN A 129 -30.28 16.12 -5.55
N GLU A 130 -30.15 16.77 -4.40
CA GLU A 130 -28.85 17.21 -3.87
C GLU A 130 -27.93 16.02 -3.55
N LEU A 131 -28.49 14.95 -2.97
CA LEU A 131 -27.74 13.72 -2.74
C LEU A 131 -27.29 13.08 -4.06
N ALA A 132 -28.18 13.01 -5.06
CA ALA A 132 -27.85 12.47 -6.37
C ALA A 132 -26.75 13.29 -7.07
N SER A 133 -26.81 14.63 -7.03
CA SER A 133 -25.76 15.47 -7.61
C SER A 133 -24.45 15.33 -6.86
N THR A 134 -24.50 15.25 -5.52
CA THR A 134 -23.30 15.05 -4.70
C THR A 134 -22.64 13.72 -5.00
N MET A 135 -23.43 12.64 -5.14
CA MET A 135 -22.91 11.33 -5.51
C MET A 135 -22.24 11.35 -6.89
N GLN A 136 -22.84 12.02 -7.88
CA GLN A 136 -22.24 12.16 -9.21
C GLN A 136 -20.93 12.95 -9.17
N ASN A 137 -20.89 14.06 -8.44
CA ASN A 137 -19.68 14.85 -8.27
C ASN A 137 -18.57 14.05 -7.58
N LEU A 138 -18.89 13.33 -6.50
CA LEU A 138 -17.92 12.49 -5.81
C LEU A 138 -17.41 11.34 -6.70
N GLN A 139 -18.28 10.73 -7.51
CA GLN A 139 -17.87 9.71 -8.48
C GLN A 139 -16.91 10.28 -9.52
N GLY A 140 -17.15 11.50 -10.02
CA GLY A 140 -16.22 12.20 -10.91
C GLY A 140 -14.86 12.45 -10.26
N VAL A 141 -14.86 13.03 -9.05
CA VAL A 141 -13.62 13.30 -8.30
C VAL A 141 -12.84 12.02 -8.03
N ILE A 142 -13.51 10.92 -7.66
CA ILE A 142 -12.86 9.62 -7.43
C ILE A 142 -12.24 9.07 -8.72
N ALA A 143 -12.93 9.21 -9.85
CA ALA A 143 -12.40 8.78 -11.14
C ALA A 143 -11.15 9.58 -11.53
N ASP A 144 -11.20 10.90 -11.41
CA ASP A 144 -10.07 11.79 -11.71
C ASP A 144 -8.88 11.52 -10.77
N GLN A 145 -9.15 11.35 -9.47
CA GLN A 145 -8.11 11.01 -8.49
C GLN A 145 -7.48 9.65 -8.78
N LYS A 146 -8.28 8.67 -9.23
CA LYS A 146 -7.77 7.35 -9.60
C LYS A 146 -6.83 7.45 -10.81
N GLU A 147 -7.21 8.19 -11.84
CA GLU A 147 -6.36 8.42 -13.01
C GLU A 147 -5.05 9.13 -12.62
N GLN A 148 -5.12 10.14 -11.76
CA GLN A 148 -3.94 10.83 -11.25
C GLN A 148 -3.02 9.92 -10.42
N ILE A 149 -3.60 9.07 -9.56
CA ILE A 149 -2.84 8.09 -8.77
C ILE A 149 -2.16 7.08 -9.68
N ASP A 150 -2.86 6.56 -10.69
CA ASP A 150 -2.29 5.60 -11.64
C ASP A 150 -1.14 6.24 -12.44
N ALA A 151 -1.31 7.49 -12.90
CA ALA A 151 -0.28 8.24 -13.59
C ALA A 151 0.94 8.56 -12.71
N LEU A 152 0.71 8.91 -11.44
CA LEU A 152 1.78 9.18 -10.49
C LEU A 152 2.52 7.90 -10.10
N THR A 153 1.80 6.78 -9.96
CA THR A 153 2.39 5.47 -9.67
C THR A 153 3.32 5.05 -10.80
N LEU A 154 2.91 5.19 -12.05
CA LEU A 154 3.75 4.91 -13.22
C LEU A 154 5.01 5.80 -13.26
N GLN A 155 4.88 7.07 -12.92
CA GLN A 155 6.02 7.99 -12.83
C GLN A 155 6.99 7.57 -11.73
N VAL A 156 6.50 7.18 -10.55
CA VAL A 156 7.34 6.71 -9.44
C VAL A 156 8.06 5.42 -9.81
N GLU A 157 7.39 4.48 -10.48
CA GLU A 157 8.02 3.24 -10.95
C GLU A 157 9.13 3.54 -11.96
N THR A 158 8.87 4.42 -12.92
CA THR A 158 9.85 4.83 -13.95
C THR A 158 11.07 5.50 -13.31
N LEU A 159 10.84 6.52 -12.46
CA LEU A 159 11.91 7.22 -11.76
C LEU A 159 12.72 6.29 -10.86
N THR A 160 12.07 5.32 -10.21
CA THR A 160 12.74 4.33 -9.39
C THR A 160 13.66 3.45 -10.23
N ALA A 161 13.18 2.96 -11.37
CA ALA A 161 13.98 2.14 -12.29
C ALA A 161 15.17 2.91 -12.90
N GLU A 162 14.97 4.18 -13.27
CA GLU A 162 16.06 5.05 -13.73
C GLU A 162 17.10 5.27 -12.63
N ASN A 163 16.67 5.50 -11.39
CA ASN A 163 17.57 5.72 -10.27
C ASN A 163 18.42 4.47 -9.98
N THR A 164 17.81 3.28 -10.00
CA THR A 164 18.56 2.03 -9.81
C THR A 164 19.57 1.81 -10.93
N ALA A 165 19.18 2.02 -12.19
CA ALA A 165 20.09 1.88 -13.32
C ALA A 165 21.26 2.87 -13.26
N LEU A 166 21.00 4.12 -12.85
CA LEU A 166 22.03 5.14 -12.64
C LEU A 166 22.98 4.74 -11.51
N ARG A 167 22.46 4.22 -10.39
CA ARG A 167 23.29 3.76 -9.26
C ARG A 167 24.18 2.60 -9.66
N ASP A 168 23.65 1.61 -10.38
CA ASP A 168 24.42 0.49 -10.90
C ASP A 168 25.51 0.96 -11.88
N THR A 169 25.18 1.92 -12.75
CA THR A 169 26.15 2.52 -13.67
C THR A 169 27.26 3.25 -12.92
N LEU A 170 26.91 4.05 -11.90
CA LEU A 170 27.88 4.77 -11.07
C LEU A 170 28.77 3.81 -10.27
N GLU A 171 28.22 2.73 -9.73
CA GLU A 171 28.98 1.71 -9.01
C GLU A 171 29.95 0.97 -9.94
N ASN A 172 29.49 0.59 -11.14
CA ASN A 172 30.34 -0.02 -12.16
C ASN A 172 31.45 0.94 -12.61
N MET A 173 31.12 2.20 -12.92
CA MET A 173 32.10 3.22 -13.29
C MET A 173 33.10 3.48 -12.16
N SER A 174 32.63 3.52 -10.92
CA SER A 174 33.49 3.67 -9.74
C SER A 174 34.44 2.49 -9.61
N THR A 175 33.96 1.26 -9.78
CA THR A 175 34.77 0.03 -9.74
C THR A 175 35.82 0.04 -10.84
N ILE A 176 35.44 0.31 -12.08
CA ILE A 176 36.35 0.39 -13.24
C ILE A 176 37.40 1.50 -13.07
N SER A 177 36.98 2.66 -12.55
CA SER A 177 37.87 3.80 -12.30
C SER A 177 38.91 3.48 -11.22
N ASN A 178 38.50 2.77 -10.17
CA ASN A 178 39.36 2.39 -9.05
C ASN A 178 40.12 1.07 -9.25
N THR A 179 39.87 0.32 -10.31
CA THR A 179 40.63 -0.89 -10.62
C THR A 179 42.04 -0.52 -11.10
N VAL A 180 43.04 -1.03 -10.39
CA VAL A 180 44.47 -0.91 -10.70
C VAL A 180 45.12 -2.29 -10.76
N TYR A 181 46.27 -2.36 -11.42
CA TYR A 181 46.95 -3.61 -11.72
C TYR A 181 48.39 -3.51 -11.23
N TYR A 182 48.88 -4.52 -10.51
CA TYR A 182 50.27 -4.56 -10.06
C TYR A 182 50.92 -5.92 -10.29
N VAL A 183 52.24 -5.92 -10.48
CA VAL A 183 53.05 -7.13 -10.60
C VAL A 183 54.43 -6.90 -10.00
N VAL A 184 54.93 -7.91 -9.30
CA VAL A 184 56.26 -7.96 -8.69
C VAL A 184 56.94 -9.23 -9.19
N GLY A 185 58.20 -9.13 -9.61
CA GLY A 185 58.97 -10.28 -10.04
C GLY A 185 60.41 -9.94 -10.38
N THR A 186 61.20 -10.95 -10.71
CA THR A 186 62.55 -10.76 -11.22
C THR A 186 62.50 -10.21 -12.64
N LYS A 187 63.62 -9.63 -13.08
CA LYS A 187 63.73 -9.09 -14.44
C LYS A 187 63.40 -10.15 -15.50
N GLU A 188 63.93 -11.36 -15.36
CA GLU A 188 63.74 -12.44 -16.32
C GLU A 188 62.27 -12.88 -16.39
N GLU A 189 61.58 -12.95 -15.25
CA GLU A 189 60.16 -13.32 -15.19
C GLU A 189 59.27 -12.27 -15.85
N LEU A 190 59.54 -10.99 -15.59
CA LEU A 190 58.76 -9.88 -16.14
C LEU A 190 59.01 -9.71 -17.64
N GLU A 191 60.22 -10.00 -18.13
CA GLU A 191 60.54 -9.99 -19.56
C GLU A 191 59.87 -11.16 -20.28
N GLN A 192 59.89 -12.37 -19.71
CA GLN A 192 59.17 -13.53 -20.26
C GLN A 192 57.65 -13.31 -20.33
N LYS A 193 57.08 -12.63 -19.33
CA LYS A 193 55.67 -12.23 -19.32
C LYS A 193 55.35 -11.05 -20.25
N GLY A 194 56.36 -10.46 -20.91
CA GLY A 194 56.18 -9.31 -21.80
C GLY A 194 55.75 -8.03 -21.09
N VAL A 195 55.98 -7.93 -19.78
CA VAL A 195 55.61 -6.77 -18.95
C VAL A 195 56.65 -5.65 -19.05
N ILE A 196 57.92 -6.02 -19.22
CA ILE A 196 59.04 -5.09 -19.35
C ILE A 196 59.80 -5.34 -20.65
N GLN A 197 60.43 -4.29 -21.16
CA GLN A 197 61.33 -4.36 -22.31
C GLN A 197 62.59 -3.55 -22.02
N GLU A 198 63.74 -4.05 -22.50
CA GLU A 198 64.97 -3.28 -22.50
C GLU A 198 64.98 -2.29 -23.68
N GLU A 199 64.79 -0.99 -23.40
CA GLU A 199 65.02 0.05 -24.40
C GLU A 199 66.47 0.58 -24.26
N GLY A 200 67.22 0.56 -25.36
CA GLY A 200 68.58 1.08 -25.42
C GLY A 200 68.59 2.60 -25.62
N GLY A 201 69.30 3.33 -24.75
CA GLY A 201 69.76 4.70 -25.05
C GLY A 201 68.73 5.83 -24.92
N ALA A 202 67.62 5.64 -24.20
CA ALA A 202 66.72 6.75 -23.89
C ALA A 202 67.28 7.58 -22.72
N ARG A 203 67.67 8.82 -22.99
CA ARG A 203 67.93 9.86 -21.98
C ARG A 203 66.66 10.04 -21.12
N PHE A 204 66.53 9.29 -20.03
CA PHE A 204 65.57 9.60 -18.97
C PHE A 204 66.21 10.58 -17.97
N LEU A 205 65.36 11.50 -17.49
CA LEU A 205 65.67 12.79 -16.83
C LEU A 205 66.54 12.74 -15.56
N PHE A 206 67.02 11.56 -15.14
CA PHE A 206 67.74 11.37 -13.87
C PHE A 206 69.08 10.62 -13.95
N VAL A 207 69.50 10.07 -15.10
CA VAL A 207 70.80 9.36 -15.22
C VAL A 207 71.53 9.78 -16.50
N LEU A 208 72.20 10.93 -16.47
CA LEU A 208 72.94 11.48 -17.61
C LEU A 208 74.30 10.80 -17.89
N TRP A 209 74.74 9.83 -17.07
CA TRP A 209 76.13 9.34 -17.06
C TRP A 209 76.31 7.81 -17.19
N LYS A 210 75.25 7.01 -17.34
CA LYS A 210 75.38 5.56 -17.58
C LYS A 210 74.78 5.16 -18.92
N SER A 211 75.64 4.80 -19.86
CA SER A 211 75.27 4.05 -21.07
C SER A 211 74.87 2.64 -20.65
N GLY A 212 73.60 2.44 -20.32
CA GLY A 212 73.03 1.18 -19.92
C GLY A 212 71.62 1.02 -20.48
N LYS A 213 71.21 -0.23 -20.72
CA LYS A 213 69.85 -0.56 -21.11
C LYS A 213 68.89 -0.12 -19.98
N THR A 214 67.85 0.63 -20.31
CA THR A 214 66.84 1.06 -19.33
C THR A 214 65.65 0.11 -19.43
N LEU A 215 65.22 -0.45 -18.29
CA LEU A 215 64.01 -1.25 -18.23
C LEU A 215 62.81 -0.30 -18.27
N VAL A 216 61.94 -0.48 -19.26
CA VAL A 216 60.70 0.27 -19.41
C VAL A 216 59.52 -0.70 -19.47
N PRO A 217 58.32 -0.28 -19.04
CA PRO A 217 57.11 -1.05 -19.29
C PRO A 217 56.92 -1.30 -20.78
N ALA A 218 56.47 -2.50 -21.15
CA ALA A 218 56.14 -2.81 -22.54
C ALA A 218 54.98 -1.92 -23.03
N ARG A 219 54.92 -1.68 -24.35
CA ARG A 219 53.88 -0.82 -24.97
C ARG A 219 52.48 -1.41 -24.88
N ASN A 220 52.39 -2.73 -24.91
CA ASN A 220 51.15 -3.48 -24.78
C ASN A 220 51.27 -4.37 -23.55
N LEU A 221 50.55 -4.00 -22.49
CA LEU A 221 50.49 -4.78 -21.25
C LEU A 221 49.25 -5.67 -21.30
N ASP A 222 49.41 -6.97 -21.10
CA ASP A 222 48.31 -7.88 -20.90
C ASP A 222 47.85 -7.81 -19.42
N PRO A 223 46.61 -7.39 -19.11
CA PRO A 223 46.13 -7.34 -17.73
C PRO A 223 46.13 -8.72 -17.04
N SER A 224 46.11 -9.83 -17.79
CA SER A 224 46.02 -11.19 -17.24
C SER A 224 47.26 -11.61 -16.44
N VAL A 225 48.42 -11.00 -16.70
CA VAL A 225 49.66 -11.28 -15.98
C VAL A 225 49.85 -10.42 -14.73
N PHE A 226 48.88 -9.53 -14.43
CA PHE A 226 48.88 -8.66 -13.27
C PHE A 226 47.89 -9.12 -12.21
N THR A 227 48.17 -8.76 -10.97
CA THR A 227 47.21 -8.87 -9.87
C THR A 227 46.32 -7.64 -9.85
N VAL A 228 45.00 -7.86 -9.84
CA VAL A 228 43.99 -6.81 -9.76
C VAL A 228 43.83 -6.34 -8.32
N ALA A 229 43.78 -5.02 -8.11
CA ALA A 229 43.54 -4.42 -6.81
C ALA A 229 42.61 -3.19 -6.93
N ASP A 230 41.96 -2.84 -5.82
CA ASP A 230 41.21 -1.58 -5.69
C ASP A 230 42.15 -0.49 -5.20
N ARG A 231 42.31 0.57 -5.99
CA ARG A 231 43.12 1.76 -5.71
C ARG A 231 42.84 2.38 -4.34
N ARG A 232 41.60 2.30 -3.84
CA ARG A 232 41.18 2.86 -2.55
C ARG A 232 41.66 2.04 -1.36
N GLN A 233 41.86 0.74 -1.57
CA GLN A 233 42.30 -0.20 -0.53
C GLN A 233 43.79 -0.55 -0.65
N PHE A 234 44.41 -0.26 -1.81
CA PHE A 234 45.82 -0.48 -2.05
C PHE A 234 46.66 0.63 -1.40
N THR A 235 46.92 0.50 -0.10
CA THR A 235 47.71 1.45 0.70
C THR A 235 49.12 0.95 1.03
N GLU A 236 49.41 -0.33 0.81
CA GLU A 236 50.71 -0.94 1.08
C GLU A 236 51.17 -1.73 -0.15
N LEU A 237 52.43 -1.56 -0.56
CA LEU A 237 53.05 -2.33 -1.63
C LEU A 237 53.50 -3.69 -1.08
N PRO A 238 52.94 -4.82 -1.54
CA PRO A 238 53.38 -6.13 -1.08
C PRO A 238 54.72 -6.48 -1.73
N LEU A 239 55.80 -6.30 -0.97
CA LEU A 239 57.16 -6.69 -1.38
C LEU A 239 57.49 -8.07 -0.78
N PRO A 240 57.72 -9.13 -1.61
CA PRO A 240 57.81 -10.52 -1.15
C PRO A 240 58.90 -10.81 -0.11
N ALA A 241 60.05 -10.13 -0.20
CA ALA A 241 61.24 -10.37 0.60
C ALA A 241 61.86 -9.03 1.07
N SER A 242 62.18 -8.86 2.36
CA SER A 242 62.69 -7.58 2.92
C SER A 242 64.17 -7.35 2.66
N ASP A 243 64.90 -8.43 2.44
CA ASP A 243 66.35 -8.47 2.23
C ASP A 243 66.74 -8.14 0.79
N LYS A 244 65.76 -7.99 -0.10
CA LYS A 244 65.96 -7.65 -1.50
C LYS A 244 65.65 -6.19 -1.80
N GLU A 245 66.33 -5.66 -2.80
CA GLU A 245 66.08 -4.32 -3.32
C GLU A 245 65.03 -4.39 -4.44
N TYR A 246 64.10 -3.45 -4.44
CA TYR A 246 63.07 -3.34 -5.47
C TYR A 246 63.16 -2.01 -6.19
N ARG A 247 62.77 -2.00 -7.47
CA ARG A 247 62.68 -0.79 -8.28
C ARG A 247 61.35 -0.71 -9.00
N ILE A 248 60.66 0.41 -8.86
CA ILE A 248 59.47 0.72 -9.67
C ILE A 248 59.96 1.16 -11.05
N VAL A 249 59.54 0.45 -12.11
CA VAL A 249 59.88 0.78 -13.51
C VAL A 249 58.73 1.47 -14.23
N SER A 250 57.53 1.47 -13.65
CA SER A 250 56.35 2.14 -14.17
C SER A 250 56.29 3.62 -13.76
N ARG A 251 55.40 4.40 -14.38
CA ARG A 251 55.34 5.87 -14.26
C ARG A 251 54.63 6.38 -12.99
N GLN A 252 54.82 5.75 -11.85
CA GLN A 252 54.09 6.09 -10.62
C GLN A 252 54.71 7.31 -9.94
N ASP A 253 53.89 8.09 -9.24
CA ASP A 253 54.41 9.21 -8.45
C ASP A 253 55.00 8.68 -7.14
N THR A 254 56.30 8.40 -7.12
CA THR A 254 57.01 7.90 -5.94
C THR A 254 57.08 8.90 -4.78
N SER A 255 56.78 10.18 -5.02
CA SER A 255 56.66 11.18 -3.94
C SER A 255 55.41 10.99 -3.08
N ALA A 256 54.44 10.19 -3.55
CA ALA A 256 53.24 9.81 -2.80
C ALA A 256 53.46 8.61 -1.87
N LEU A 257 54.68 8.07 -1.79
CA LEU A 257 55.07 7.06 -0.82
C LEU A 257 55.43 7.70 0.52
N GLU A 258 55.12 7.04 1.62
CA GLU A 258 55.48 7.51 2.97
C GLU A 258 57.01 7.52 3.16
N THR A 259 57.69 6.55 2.56
CA THR A 259 59.15 6.51 2.47
C THR A 259 59.56 6.62 1.00
N PRO A 260 60.10 7.77 0.58
CA PRO A 260 60.60 7.94 -0.78
C PRO A 260 61.73 6.95 -1.10
N PRO A 261 61.89 6.55 -2.37
CA PRO A 261 63.04 5.75 -2.79
C PRO A 261 64.38 6.46 -2.52
N ASP A 262 65.45 5.68 -2.34
CA ASP A 262 66.81 6.22 -2.21
C ASP A 262 67.27 6.94 -3.50
N HIS A 263 68.42 7.61 -3.47
CA HIS A 263 69.02 8.35 -4.59
C HIS A 263 69.14 7.53 -5.90
N ASP A 264 69.24 6.20 -5.80
CA ASP A 264 69.28 5.26 -6.94
C ASP A 264 67.89 4.72 -7.37
N GLY A 265 66.81 5.27 -6.82
CA GLY A 265 65.43 4.87 -7.10
C GLY A 265 65.06 3.49 -6.56
N LYS A 266 65.75 3.05 -5.50
CA LYS A 266 65.58 1.73 -4.88
C LYS A 266 64.65 1.81 -3.65
N LEU A 267 63.85 0.77 -3.48
CA LEU A 267 62.98 0.53 -2.33
C LEU A 267 63.50 -0.68 -1.56
N SER A 268 63.57 -0.57 -0.24
CA SER A 268 64.02 -1.64 0.66
C SER A 268 63.06 -1.75 1.85
N GLY A 269 62.80 -2.97 2.32
CA GLY A 269 61.94 -3.25 3.47
C GLY A 269 60.67 -4.03 3.13
N HIS A 270 59.84 -4.27 4.14
CA HIS A 270 58.53 -4.91 4.00
C HIS A 270 57.42 -3.85 3.93
N ASN A 271 56.46 -4.04 3.03
CA ASN A 271 55.21 -3.27 2.97
C ASN A 271 55.39 -1.75 2.90
N VAL A 272 55.95 -1.25 1.79
CA VAL A 272 56.12 0.20 1.58
C VAL A 272 54.73 0.86 1.55
N ARG A 273 54.51 1.80 2.47
CA ARG A 273 53.24 2.52 2.60
C ARG A 273 53.08 3.61 1.57
N ILE A 274 51.88 3.71 1.02
CA ILE A 274 51.46 4.77 0.12
C ILE A 274 50.69 5.81 0.95
N ALA A 275 51.24 7.01 1.07
CA ALA A 275 50.61 8.12 1.80
C ALA A 275 49.40 8.69 1.03
N ASP A 276 49.48 8.73 -0.30
CA ASP A 276 48.38 9.17 -1.18
C ASP A 276 48.24 8.25 -2.40
N ALA A 277 47.31 7.31 -2.31
CA ALA A 277 47.02 6.38 -3.39
C ALA A 277 46.52 7.10 -4.66
N ALA A 278 45.74 8.18 -4.53
CA ALA A 278 45.24 8.88 -5.71
C ALA A 278 46.36 9.53 -6.52
N ARG A 279 47.32 10.15 -5.81
CA ARG A 279 48.49 10.76 -6.42
C ARG A 279 49.46 9.71 -6.97
N PHE A 280 49.73 8.63 -6.23
CA PHE A 280 50.60 7.54 -6.66
C PHE A 280 50.16 6.93 -7.99
N TRP A 281 48.86 6.66 -8.15
CA TRP A 281 48.25 6.04 -9.33
C TRP A 281 47.84 7.02 -10.45
N SER A 282 48.13 8.32 -10.31
CA SER A 282 47.65 9.37 -11.24
C SER A 282 48.15 9.21 -12.68
N ASN A 283 49.39 8.74 -12.85
CA ASN A 283 50.10 8.69 -14.12
C ASN A 283 50.01 7.33 -14.82
N SER A 284 49.70 6.26 -14.10
CA SER A 284 49.58 4.90 -14.65
C SER A 284 48.72 4.02 -13.74
N LYS A 285 47.84 3.21 -14.34
CA LYS A 285 47.06 2.16 -13.65
C LYS A 285 47.81 0.85 -13.47
N TYR A 286 48.98 0.71 -14.10
CA TYR A 286 49.83 -0.48 -14.05
C TYR A 286 51.09 -0.17 -13.25
N LEU A 287 51.27 -0.89 -12.14
CA LEU A 287 52.47 -0.83 -11.30
C LEU A 287 53.35 -2.05 -11.60
N ILE A 288 54.60 -1.80 -11.95
CA ILE A 288 55.57 -2.85 -12.24
C ILE A 288 56.77 -2.65 -11.33
N ILE A 289 57.05 -3.66 -10.52
CA ILE A 289 58.14 -3.66 -9.56
C ILE A 289 59.12 -4.77 -9.94
N VAL A 290 60.36 -4.39 -10.20
CA VAL A 290 61.45 -5.31 -10.52
C VAL A 290 62.25 -5.56 -9.26
N GLU A 291 62.44 -6.83 -8.93
CA GLU A 291 63.37 -7.31 -7.91
C GLU A 291 64.82 -7.24 -8.45
N GLY A 292 65.74 -6.67 -7.67
CA GLY A 292 67.14 -6.44 -8.03
C GLY A 292 68.11 -7.49 -7.53
#